data_AF-A0A6P8TWC5-F1
#
_entry.id   AF-A0A6P8TWC5-F1
#
_cell.length_a   1.000
_cell.length_b   1.000
_cell.length_c   1.000
_cell.angle_alpha   90.00
_cell.angle_beta   90.00
_cell.angle_gamma   90.00
#
_symmetry.space_group_name_H-M   'P 1'
#
loop_
_entity.id
_entity.type
_entity.pdbx_description
1 polymer ?
#
loop_
_entity_poly.entity_id
_entity_poly.type
_entity_poly.pdbx_seq_one_letter_code
_entity_poly.pdbx_strand_id
1 'polypeptide(L)'
;MMIKIEAQSLAEEVGSYRFSICTVVWYDILSKVKQVSKVMQSVSMQLDIAVDLLRKTKATLEDYRATGFASAQISAKDMCENMDVDAVLKEKRLRSTKRQFSYEAPDEPMANALKKMEVTFFNRVVDVCITSLNERFEHLEEVQAKFGVLVNFPELPRNELTKQCQTLSNTLSSGGQSDIDGKELALELMNFPTLPAPTMTTLELLVFLERKNLREVYPNMWVALRIAVTMPVTVASAERSFSKLKLIKTYLRSTMVQERLSGLAIISINSDVSRQLSYEDFIDDFAAKKSRRVQF
;
A
#
# COMPACT_ATOMS: atom_id res chain seq x y z
N MET A 1 -3.85 -43.12 17.08
CA MET A 1 -5.25 -43.17 16.59
C MET A 1 -5.80 -41.77 16.35
N MET A 2 -5.70 -40.86 17.33
CA MET A 2 -6.15 -39.45 17.23
C MET A 2 -5.54 -38.69 16.03
N ILE A 3 -4.21 -38.71 15.87
CA ILE A 3 -3.51 -38.03 14.75
C ILE A 3 -3.97 -38.51 13.37
N LYS A 4 -4.28 -39.80 13.22
CA LYS A 4 -4.75 -40.38 11.94
C LYS A 4 -6.18 -39.90 11.62
N ILE A 5 -7.03 -39.81 12.63
CA ILE A 5 -8.41 -39.32 12.49
C ILE A 5 -8.41 -37.83 12.19
N GLU A 6 -7.56 -37.05 12.86
CA GLU A 6 -7.39 -35.61 12.58
C GLU A 6 -6.89 -35.36 11.16
N ALA A 7 -5.84 -36.08 10.73
CA ALA A 7 -5.31 -35.95 9.37
C ALA A 7 -6.37 -36.30 8.31
N GLN A 8 -7.18 -37.34 8.56
CA GLN A 8 -8.24 -37.75 7.65
C GLN A 8 -9.37 -36.72 7.59
N SER A 9 -9.78 -36.17 8.74
CA SER A 9 -10.77 -35.08 8.80
C SER A 9 -10.29 -33.82 8.06
N LEU A 10 -9.00 -33.48 8.18
CA LEU A 10 -8.43 -32.32 7.51
C LEU A 10 -8.38 -32.52 5.99
N ALA A 11 -8.02 -33.73 5.54
CA ALA A 11 -8.01 -34.08 4.13
C ALA A 11 -9.41 -34.00 3.51
N GLU A 12 -10.43 -34.49 4.21
CA GLU A 12 -11.83 -34.35 3.79
C GLU A 12 -12.29 -32.90 3.73
N GLU A 13 -11.82 -32.04 4.64
CA GLU A 13 -12.16 -30.61 4.64
C GLU A 13 -11.48 -29.87 3.48
N VAL A 14 -10.19 -30.10 3.24
CA VAL A 14 -9.43 -29.51 2.11
C VAL A 14 -9.98 -29.99 0.77
N GLY A 15 -10.43 -31.24 0.69
CA GLY A 15 -11.08 -31.80 -0.48
C GLY A 15 -12.58 -31.45 -0.60
N SER A 16 -13.12 -30.54 0.20
CA SER A 16 -14.55 -30.20 0.14
C SER A 16 -14.85 -29.09 -0.87
N TYR A 17 -16.03 -29.13 -1.49
CA TYR A 17 -16.50 -28.04 -2.37
C TYR A 17 -16.49 -26.66 -1.68
N ARG A 18 -16.77 -26.62 -0.37
CA ARG A 18 -16.65 -25.39 0.44
C ARG A 18 -15.23 -24.84 0.41
N PHE A 19 -14.22 -25.70 0.59
CA PHE A 19 -12.82 -25.27 0.58
C PHE A 19 -12.38 -24.81 -0.80
N SER A 20 -12.84 -25.47 -1.87
CA SER A 20 -12.60 -25.04 -3.25
C SER A 20 -13.13 -23.63 -3.51
N ILE A 21 -14.39 -23.33 -3.12
CA ILE A 21 -14.94 -21.97 -3.23
C ILE A 21 -14.10 -20.97 -2.45
N CYS A 22 -13.75 -21.29 -1.19
CA CYS A 22 -12.89 -20.41 -0.38
C CYS A 22 -11.56 -20.12 -1.07
N THR A 23 -10.94 -21.14 -1.66
CA THR A 23 -9.65 -21.05 -2.35
C THR A 23 -9.73 -20.18 -3.59
N VAL A 24 -10.77 -20.34 -4.42
CA VAL A 24 -11.01 -19.47 -5.59
C VAL A 24 -11.18 -18.02 -5.14
N VAL A 25 -12.04 -17.79 -4.13
CA VAL A 25 -12.32 -16.45 -3.64
C VAL A 25 -11.03 -15.77 -3.14
N TRP A 26 -10.21 -16.48 -2.37
CA TRP A 26 -8.93 -15.96 -1.92
C TRP A 26 -7.97 -15.70 -3.08
N TYR A 27 -7.88 -16.61 -4.05
CA TYR A 27 -7.04 -16.41 -5.23
C TYR A 27 -7.45 -15.16 -6.02
N ASP A 28 -8.74 -14.96 -6.24
CA ASP A 28 -9.29 -13.83 -6.99
C ASP A 28 -9.11 -12.49 -6.26
N ILE A 29 -9.14 -12.48 -4.94
CA ILE A 29 -8.84 -11.28 -4.14
C ILE A 29 -7.34 -11.00 -4.17
N LEU A 30 -6.52 -12.00 -3.85
CA LEU A 30 -5.07 -11.85 -3.75
C LEU A 30 -4.44 -11.50 -5.10
N SER A 31 -4.93 -12.05 -6.21
CA SER A 31 -4.44 -11.72 -7.55
C SER A 31 -4.67 -10.25 -7.90
N LYS A 32 -5.85 -9.70 -7.58
CA LYS A 32 -6.16 -8.27 -7.75
C LYS A 32 -5.26 -7.38 -6.88
N VAL A 33 -5.12 -7.71 -5.59
CA VAL A 33 -4.31 -6.94 -4.64
C VAL A 33 -2.81 -7.05 -4.91
N LYS A 34 -2.33 -8.19 -5.44
CA LYS A 34 -0.91 -8.46 -5.69
C LYS A 34 -0.28 -7.46 -6.64
N GLN A 35 -1.00 -6.99 -7.66
CA GLN A 35 -0.44 -6.05 -8.62
C GLN A 35 -0.10 -4.72 -7.92
N VAL A 36 -1.07 -4.14 -7.19
CA VAL A 36 -0.81 -2.92 -6.42
C VAL A 36 0.26 -3.16 -5.37
N SER A 37 0.20 -4.26 -4.63
CA SER A 37 1.21 -4.58 -3.62
C SER A 37 2.64 -4.56 -4.18
N LYS A 38 2.85 -5.06 -5.40
CA LYS A 38 4.15 -5.00 -6.08
C LYS A 38 4.56 -3.59 -6.43
N VAL A 39 3.67 -2.80 -7.04
CA VAL A 39 4.02 -1.43 -7.44
C VAL A 39 4.28 -0.56 -6.21
N MET A 40 3.47 -0.68 -5.15
CA MET A 40 3.64 0.06 -3.89
C MET A 40 4.98 -0.22 -3.19
N GLN A 41 5.59 -1.38 -3.44
CA GLN A 41 6.91 -1.75 -2.91
C GLN A 41 8.08 -1.25 -3.77
N SER A 42 7.81 -0.58 -4.89
CA SER A 42 8.84 0.06 -5.69
C SER A 42 9.46 1.25 -4.95
N VAL A 43 10.77 1.43 -5.13
CA VAL A 43 11.52 2.56 -4.55
C VAL A 43 11.18 3.87 -5.26
N SER A 44 10.78 3.80 -6.54
CA SER A 44 10.43 4.94 -7.38
C SER A 44 8.93 5.23 -7.40
N MET A 45 8.19 4.83 -6.37
CA MET A 45 6.73 4.98 -6.37
C MET A 45 6.33 6.45 -6.23
N GLN A 46 5.45 6.92 -7.13
CA GLN A 46 4.92 8.27 -7.15
C GLN A 46 3.48 8.30 -6.62
N LEU A 47 3.11 9.40 -5.98
CA LEU A 47 1.83 9.54 -5.27
C LEU A 47 0.62 9.48 -6.22
N ASP A 48 0.71 10.17 -7.36
CA ASP A 48 -0.31 10.21 -8.40
C ASP A 48 -0.64 8.81 -8.95
N ILE A 49 0.39 8.05 -9.33
CA ILE A 49 0.25 6.67 -9.82
C ILE A 49 -0.29 5.74 -8.73
N ALA A 50 0.20 5.89 -7.50
CA ALA A 50 -0.22 5.06 -6.38
C ALA A 50 -1.72 5.20 -6.10
N VAL A 51 -2.23 6.43 -6.04
CA VAL A 51 -3.65 6.69 -5.76
C VAL A 51 -4.53 6.19 -6.89
N ASP A 52 -4.14 6.39 -8.16
CA ASP A 52 -4.91 5.87 -9.30
C ASP A 52 -5.01 4.33 -9.28
N LEU A 53 -3.89 3.64 -9.04
CA LEU A 53 -3.86 2.17 -8.94
C LEU A 53 -4.71 1.65 -7.78
N LEU A 54 -4.69 2.34 -6.64
CA LEU A 54 -5.48 2.00 -5.47
C LEU A 54 -6.97 2.17 -5.73
N ARG A 55 -7.37 3.30 -6.34
CA ARG A 55 -8.76 3.55 -6.73
C ARG A 55 -9.28 2.51 -7.70
N LYS A 56 -8.49 2.15 -8.72
CA LYS A 56 -8.81 1.08 -9.66
C LYS A 56 -8.98 -0.26 -8.95
N THR A 57 -8.10 -0.59 -8.01
CA THR A 57 -8.17 -1.87 -7.28
C THR A 57 -9.39 -1.93 -6.36
N LYS A 58 -9.72 -0.83 -5.69
CA LYS A 58 -10.97 -0.70 -4.93
C LYS A 58 -12.18 -0.97 -5.81
N ALA A 59 -12.28 -0.28 -6.96
CA ALA A 59 -13.38 -0.48 -7.90
C ALA A 59 -13.48 -1.94 -8.36
N THR A 60 -12.35 -2.60 -8.69
CA THR A 60 -12.37 -4.02 -9.08
C THR A 60 -12.82 -4.96 -7.95
N LEU A 61 -12.60 -4.60 -6.68
CA LEU A 61 -13.09 -5.38 -5.53
C LEU A 61 -14.58 -5.12 -5.27
N GLU A 62 -15.06 -3.89 -5.50
CA GLU A 62 -16.48 -3.55 -5.46
C GLU A 62 -17.27 -4.28 -6.55
N ASP A 63 -16.74 -4.34 -7.77
CA ASP A 63 -17.31 -5.13 -8.87
C ASP A 63 -17.30 -6.62 -8.57
N TYR A 64 -16.19 -7.11 -8.00
CA TYR A 64 -16.06 -8.49 -7.57
C TYR A 64 -17.06 -8.82 -6.47
N ARG A 65 -17.32 -7.91 -5.52
CA ARG A 65 -18.36 -8.07 -4.51
C ARG A 65 -19.75 -8.27 -5.12
N ALA A 66 -20.06 -7.59 -6.22
CA ALA A 66 -21.37 -7.66 -6.86
C ALA A 66 -21.58 -8.95 -7.67
N THR A 67 -20.55 -9.43 -8.37
CA THR A 67 -20.70 -10.50 -9.39
C THR A 67 -19.81 -11.73 -9.15
N GLY A 68 -18.78 -11.61 -8.33
CA GLY A 68 -17.69 -12.56 -8.21
C GLY A 68 -18.04 -13.89 -7.54
N PHE A 69 -19.11 -13.94 -6.74
CA PHE A 69 -19.49 -15.20 -6.09
C PHE A 69 -19.96 -16.26 -7.08
N ALA A 70 -20.68 -15.85 -8.13
CA ALA A 70 -21.17 -16.77 -9.15
C ALA A 70 -20.01 -17.33 -10.00
N SER A 71 -19.06 -16.47 -10.39
CA SER A 71 -17.86 -16.91 -11.12
C SER A 71 -16.95 -17.80 -10.27
N ALA A 72 -16.84 -17.50 -8.97
CA ALA A 72 -16.09 -18.33 -8.04
C ALA A 72 -16.70 -19.73 -7.86
N GLN A 73 -18.03 -19.83 -7.85
CA GLN A 73 -18.71 -21.13 -7.83
C GLN A 73 -18.43 -21.97 -9.07
N ILE A 74 -18.51 -21.36 -10.27
CA ILE A 74 -18.25 -22.07 -11.53
C ILE A 74 -16.82 -22.62 -11.52
N SER A 75 -15.84 -21.77 -11.20
CA SER A 75 -14.43 -22.17 -11.13
C SER A 75 -14.17 -23.25 -10.07
N ALA A 76 -14.89 -23.18 -8.93
CA ALA A 76 -14.78 -24.19 -7.89
C ALA A 76 -15.40 -25.53 -8.29
N LYS A 77 -16.48 -25.53 -9.08
CA LYS A 77 -17.06 -26.76 -9.64
C LYS A 77 -16.10 -27.43 -10.61
N ASP A 78 -15.52 -26.66 -11.52
CA ASP A 78 -14.51 -27.17 -12.47
C ASP A 78 -13.30 -27.77 -11.72
N MET A 79 -12.85 -27.15 -10.63
CA MET A 79 -11.80 -27.72 -9.77
C MET A 79 -12.23 -29.02 -9.09
N CYS A 80 -13.46 -29.10 -8.56
CA CYS A 80 -13.98 -30.31 -7.95
C CYS A 80 -14.11 -31.46 -8.96
N GLU A 81 -14.58 -31.18 -10.18
CA GLU A 81 -14.63 -32.17 -11.27
C GLU A 81 -13.25 -32.72 -11.61
N ASN A 82 -12.24 -31.85 -11.70
CA ASN A 82 -10.85 -32.28 -11.94
C ASN A 82 -10.24 -33.10 -10.79
N MET A 83 -10.74 -32.93 -9.57
CA MET A 83 -10.26 -33.63 -8.38
C MET A 83 -11.09 -34.87 -8.02
N ASP A 84 -12.10 -35.21 -8.84
CA ASP A 84 -13.07 -36.29 -8.58
C ASP A 84 -13.78 -36.13 -7.22
N VAL A 85 -14.13 -34.87 -6.90
CA VAL A 85 -14.81 -34.45 -5.67
C VAL A 85 -16.24 -34.05 -6.00
N ASP A 86 -17.20 -34.54 -5.21
CA ASP A 86 -18.61 -34.15 -5.35
C ASP A 86 -18.84 -32.69 -4.93
N ALA A 87 -19.45 -31.90 -5.82
CA ALA A 87 -19.64 -30.45 -5.68
C ALA A 87 -20.85 -30.11 -4.80
N VAL A 88 -20.95 -30.73 -3.62
CA VAL A 88 -22.10 -30.62 -2.71
C VAL A 88 -21.70 -29.92 -1.41
N LEU A 89 -22.49 -28.93 -1.00
CA LEU A 89 -22.36 -28.33 0.33
C LEU A 89 -23.09 -29.18 1.36
N LYS A 90 -22.39 -29.57 2.43
CA LYS A 90 -22.99 -30.24 3.58
C LYS A 90 -23.99 -29.29 4.27
N GLU A 91 -25.27 -29.56 4.15
CA GLU A 91 -26.32 -28.78 4.82
C GLU A 91 -26.36 -29.08 6.32
N LYS A 92 -26.28 -28.04 7.14
CA LYS A 92 -26.44 -28.20 8.60
C LYS A 92 -27.93 -28.13 8.94
N ARG A 93 -28.46 -29.18 9.59
CA ARG A 93 -29.84 -29.23 10.07
C ARG A 93 -30.20 -27.97 10.85
N LEU A 94 -31.25 -27.28 10.43
CA LEU A 94 -31.78 -26.10 11.11
C LEU A 94 -32.47 -26.52 12.42
N ARG A 95 -32.11 -25.88 13.52
CA ARG A 95 -32.73 -26.11 14.83
C ARG A 95 -33.98 -25.24 14.93
N SER A 96 -35.14 -25.85 15.15
CA SER A 96 -36.37 -25.12 15.49
C SER A 96 -36.39 -24.83 16.99
N THR A 97 -36.62 -23.57 17.37
CA THR A 97 -36.85 -23.14 18.75
C THR A 97 -38.34 -23.17 19.06
N LYS A 98 -38.71 -23.67 20.24
CA LYS A 98 -40.09 -23.58 20.72
C LYS A 98 -40.42 -22.10 21.00
N ARG A 99 -41.58 -21.65 20.54
CA ARG A 99 -42.09 -20.29 20.80
C ARG A 99 -43.02 -20.28 22.00
N GLN A 100 -43.03 -19.18 22.75
CA GLN A 100 -43.98 -18.96 23.86
C GLN A 100 -45.26 -18.27 23.38
N PHE A 101 -45.19 -17.41 22.36
CA PHE A 101 -46.33 -16.66 21.85
C PHE A 101 -46.56 -16.89 20.34
N SER A 102 -47.83 -16.93 19.93
CA SER A 102 -48.25 -17.22 18.55
C SER A 102 -48.12 -16.05 17.57
N TYR A 103 -47.92 -14.82 18.07
CA TYR A 103 -47.74 -13.63 17.25
C TYR A 103 -46.27 -13.36 16.88
N GLU A 104 -45.32 -14.13 17.42
CA GLU A 104 -43.91 -14.03 17.07
C GLU A 104 -43.65 -14.69 15.70
N ALA A 105 -43.22 -13.88 14.74
CA ALA A 105 -42.74 -14.38 13.45
C ALA A 105 -41.55 -15.34 13.68
N PRO A 106 -41.43 -16.43 12.90
CA PRO A 106 -40.21 -17.21 12.90
C PRO A 106 -39.01 -16.31 12.56
N ASP A 107 -37.89 -16.46 13.26
CA ASP A 107 -36.63 -16.25 12.58
C ASP A 107 -36.58 -17.26 11.43
N GLU A 108 -36.52 -16.79 10.19
CA GLU A 108 -36.35 -17.61 9.01
C GLU A 108 -34.84 -17.78 8.75
N PRO A 109 -34.20 -18.85 9.23
CA PRO A 109 -32.82 -19.11 8.89
C PRO A 109 -32.70 -19.32 7.38
N MET A 110 -31.66 -18.73 6.77
CA MET A 110 -31.32 -18.99 5.36
C MET A 110 -31.19 -20.50 5.11
N ALA A 111 -32.13 -21.04 4.35
CA ALA A 111 -32.16 -22.45 3.98
C ALA A 111 -31.09 -22.81 2.94
N ASN A 112 -30.82 -21.90 1.99
CA ASN A 112 -29.86 -22.16 0.91
C ASN A 112 -28.41 -22.03 1.42
N ALA A 113 -27.69 -23.16 1.45
CA ALA A 113 -26.30 -23.23 1.90
C ALA A 113 -25.35 -22.34 1.08
N LEU A 114 -25.58 -22.19 -0.23
CA LEU A 114 -24.79 -21.30 -1.09
C LEU A 114 -25.02 -19.84 -0.73
N LYS A 115 -26.29 -19.42 -0.59
CA LYS A 115 -26.61 -18.03 -0.21
C LYS A 115 -26.09 -17.69 1.18
N LYS A 116 -26.15 -18.65 2.10
CA LYS A 116 -25.54 -18.51 3.43
C LYS A 116 -24.03 -18.31 3.34
N MET A 117 -23.33 -19.07 2.48
CA MET A 117 -21.90 -18.91 2.28
C MET A 117 -21.55 -17.57 1.62
N GLU A 118 -22.36 -17.12 0.66
CA GLU A 118 -22.24 -15.79 0.05
C GLU A 118 -22.25 -14.68 1.10
N VAL A 119 -23.27 -14.68 1.96
CA VAL A 119 -23.47 -13.62 2.95
C VAL A 119 -22.47 -13.71 4.10
N THR A 120 -22.22 -14.91 4.62
CA THR A 120 -21.40 -15.07 5.84
C THR A 120 -19.91 -15.10 5.60
N PHE A 121 -19.46 -15.56 4.43
CA PHE A 121 -18.05 -15.68 4.07
C PHE A 121 -17.67 -14.70 2.96
N PHE A 122 -18.26 -14.83 1.77
CA PHE A 122 -17.81 -14.07 0.59
C PHE A 122 -17.94 -12.56 0.79
N ASN A 123 -19.14 -12.07 1.10
CA ASN A 123 -19.39 -10.65 1.35
C ASN A 123 -18.51 -10.13 2.48
N ARG A 124 -18.42 -10.88 3.58
CA ARG A 124 -17.61 -10.49 4.74
C ARG A 124 -16.13 -10.35 4.41
N VAL A 125 -15.55 -11.30 3.67
CA VAL A 125 -14.13 -11.26 3.32
C VAL A 125 -13.84 -10.12 2.34
N VAL A 126 -14.68 -9.96 1.32
CA VAL A 126 -14.52 -8.87 0.33
C VAL A 126 -14.72 -7.50 0.99
N ASP A 127 -15.72 -7.36 1.87
CA ASP A 127 -16.00 -6.13 2.62
C ASP A 127 -14.82 -5.75 3.53
N VAL A 128 -14.26 -6.72 4.26
CA VAL A 128 -13.06 -6.47 5.08
C VAL A 128 -11.89 -6.01 4.20
N CYS A 129 -11.69 -6.62 3.03
CA CYS A 129 -10.63 -6.20 2.11
C CYS A 129 -10.85 -4.76 1.60
N ILE A 130 -12.07 -4.41 1.22
CA ILE A 130 -12.41 -3.05 0.75
C ILE A 130 -12.20 -2.04 1.87
N THR A 131 -12.74 -2.30 3.07
CA THR A 131 -12.58 -1.41 4.22
C THR A 131 -11.12 -1.23 4.62
N SER A 132 -10.34 -2.32 4.68
CA SER A 132 -8.91 -2.26 4.99
C SER A 132 -8.10 -1.48 3.95
N LEU A 133 -8.48 -1.55 2.66
CA LEU A 133 -7.87 -0.71 1.64
C LEU A 133 -8.25 0.76 1.81
N ASN A 134 -9.51 1.07 2.09
CA ASN A 134 -9.95 2.45 2.31
C ASN A 134 -9.25 3.09 3.51
N GLU A 135 -9.30 2.46 4.68
CA GLU A 135 -8.70 2.98 5.92
C GLU A 135 -7.19 3.20 5.77
N ARG A 136 -6.50 2.31 5.06
CA ARG A 136 -5.04 2.41 4.88
C ARG A 136 -4.62 3.56 3.99
N PHE A 137 -5.48 4.01 3.08
CA PHE A 137 -5.09 4.89 1.98
C PHE A 137 -5.88 6.20 1.89
N GLU A 138 -6.87 6.43 2.76
CA GLU A 138 -7.59 7.70 2.89
C GLU A 138 -6.63 8.90 2.97
N HIS A 139 -5.60 8.82 3.81
CA HIS A 139 -4.58 9.88 3.91
C HIS A 139 -3.78 10.10 2.63
N LEU A 140 -3.53 9.06 1.82
CA LEU A 140 -2.84 9.26 0.54
C LEU A 140 -3.72 10.04 -0.44
N GLU A 141 -5.04 9.84 -0.41
CA GLU A 141 -5.98 10.63 -1.21
C GLU A 141 -6.02 12.10 -0.74
N GLU A 142 -5.99 12.34 0.57
CA GLU A 142 -5.92 13.70 1.13
C GLU A 142 -4.62 14.42 0.71
N VAL A 143 -3.48 13.73 0.75
CA VAL A 143 -2.20 14.29 0.30
C VAL A 143 -2.24 14.52 -1.21
N GLN A 144 -2.77 13.58 -1.99
CA GLN A 144 -2.94 13.74 -3.44
C GLN A 144 -3.83 14.94 -3.76
N ALA A 145 -4.90 15.18 -3.01
CA ALA A 145 -5.76 16.34 -3.22
C ALA A 145 -5.02 17.67 -3.01
N LYS A 146 -4.09 17.73 -2.04
CA LYS A 146 -3.29 18.94 -1.77
C LYS A 146 -2.22 19.18 -2.83
N PHE A 147 -1.53 18.13 -3.27
CA PHE A 147 -0.43 18.22 -4.25
C PHE A 147 -0.88 18.09 -5.71
N GLY A 148 -2.12 17.66 -5.95
CA GLY A 148 -2.67 17.35 -7.28
C GLY A 148 -2.73 18.57 -8.21
N VAL A 149 -2.76 19.78 -7.65
CA VAL A 149 -2.68 21.04 -8.42
C VAL A 149 -1.43 21.09 -9.31
N LEU A 150 -0.32 20.46 -8.90
CA LEU A 150 0.94 20.45 -9.65
C LEU A 150 0.87 19.64 -10.96
N VAL A 151 -0.13 18.77 -11.10
CA VAL A 151 -0.33 17.93 -12.28
C VAL A 151 -1.60 18.34 -13.05
N ASN A 152 -2.66 18.70 -12.33
CA ASN A 152 -3.98 18.97 -12.91
C ASN A 152 -4.20 20.44 -13.30
N PHE A 153 -3.22 21.34 -13.08
CA PHE A 153 -3.35 22.76 -13.41
C PHE A 153 -3.79 23.09 -14.86
N PRO A 154 -3.49 22.29 -15.91
CA PRO A 154 -3.95 22.60 -17.27
C PRO A 154 -5.48 22.54 -17.42
N GLU A 155 -6.16 21.75 -16.59
CA GLU A 155 -7.60 21.52 -16.65
C GLU A 155 -8.40 22.39 -15.67
N LEU A 156 -7.72 23.09 -14.76
CA LEU A 156 -8.35 23.81 -13.66
C LEU A 156 -8.74 25.25 -14.04
N PRO A 157 -9.95 25.72 -13.66
CA PRO A 157 -10.32 27.12 -13.84
C PRO A 157 -9.51 28.02 -12.90
N ARG A 158 -9.24 29.26 -13.32
CA ARG A 158 -8.36 30.21 -12.61
C ARG A 158 -8.68 30.40 -11.12
N ASN A 159 -9.97 30.47 -10.79
CA ASN A 159 -10.43 30.65 -9.41
C ASN A 159 -10.06 29.43 -8.54
N GLU A 160 -10.25 28.22 -9.07
CA GLU A 160 -9.96 26.98 -8.36
C GLU A 160 -8.44 26.75 -8.25
N LEU A 161 -7.69 27.04 -9.33
CA LEU A 161 -6.23 26.98 -9.33
C LEU A 161 -5.62 27.83 -8.20
N THR A 162 -6.08 29.08 -8.07
CA THR A 162 -5.58 29.99 -7.02
C THR A 162 -5.87 29.47 -5.62
N LYS A 163 -7.07 28.92 -5.40
CA LYS A 163 -7.49 28.34 -4.12
C LYS A 163 -6.68 27.10 -3.77
N GLN A 164 -6.44 26.22 -4.74
CA GLN A 164 -5.63 25.02 -4.53
C GLN A 164 -4.15 25.35 -4.27
N CYS A 165 -3.58 26.34 -4.98
CA CYS A 165 -2.22 26.81 -4.72
C CYS A 165 -2.07 27.42 -3.31
N GLN A 166 -3.05 28.20 -2.85
CA GLN A 166 -3.09 28.69 -1.47
C GLN A 166 -3.20 27.55 -0.46
N THR A 167 -4.00 26.53 -0.75
CA THR A 167 -4.13 25.35 0.12
C THR A 167 -2.81 24.59 0.24
N LEU A 168 -2.08 24.44 -0.88
CA LEU A 168 -0.76 23.83 -0.90
C LEU A 168 0.26 24.66 -0.12
N SER A 169 0.27 25.98 -0.31
CA SER A 169 1.16 26.90 0.43
C SER A 169 0.91 26.85 1.93
N ASN A 170 -0.35 26.86 2.37
CA ASN A 170 -0.70 26.69 3.78
C ASN A 170 -0.27 25.32 4.32
N THR A 171 -0.35 24.26 3.51
CA THR A 171 0.10 22.90 3.89
C THR A 171 1.61 22.85 4.09
N LEU A 172 2.36 23.62 3.30
CA LEU A 172 3.82 23.74 3.35
C LEU A 172 4.27 24.92 4.23
N SER A 173 3.44 25.32 5.19
CA SER A 173 3.78 26.36 6.16
C SER A 173 3.97 25.78 7.55
N SER A 174 5.04 26.19 8.23
CA SER A 174 5.34 25.78 9.61
C SER A 174 6.00 26.94 10.35
N GLY A 175 5.53 27.24 11.56
CA GLY A 175 6.12 28.29 12.40
C GLY A 175 6.07 29.70 11.79
N GLY A 176 5.14 29.99 10.89
CA GLY A 176 5.01 31.29 10.21
C GLY A 176 5.93 31.49 9.01
N GLN A 177 6.71 30.46 8.63
CA GLN A 177 7.47 30.42 7.38
C GLN A 177 6.80 29.44 6.41
N SER A 178 6.77 29.78 5.13
CA SER A 178 6.21 28.96 4.07
C SER A 178 7.30 28.62 3.07
N ASP A 179 7.37 27.36 2.63
CA ASP A 179 8.33 26.92 1.60
C ASP A 179 8.01 27.50 0.21
N ILE A 180 6.75 27.90 0.00
CA ILE A 180 6.24 28.44 -1.27
C ILE A 180 5.24 29.60 -1.05
N ASP A 181 5.18 30.54 -1.99
CA ASP A 181 4.11 31.54 -2.07
C ASP A 181 2.97 31.03 -2.97
N GLY A 182 1.79 30.83 -2.39
CA GLY A 182 0.63 30.30 -3.13
C GLY A 182 0.09 31.21 -4.23
N LYS A 183 0.27 32.54 -4.13
CA LYS A 183 -0.15 33.49 -5.18
C LYS A 183 0.85 33.48 -6.33
N GLU A 184 2.14 33.49 -6.03
CA GLU A 184 3.18 33.38 -7.06
C GLU A 184 3.10 32.03 -7.77
N LEU A 185 2.91 30.93 -7.03
CA LEU A 185 2.70 29.61 -7.63
C LEU A 185 1.51 29.59 -8.61
N ALA A 186 0.40 30.24 -8.26
CA ALA A 186 -0.75 30.32 -9.15
C ALA A 186 -0.41 31.08 -10.45
N LEU A 187 0.35 32.18 -10.36
CA LEU A 187 0.80 32.94 -11.53
C LEU A 187 1.80 32.15 -12.38
N GLU A 188 2.73 31.43 -11.74
CA GLU A 188 3.68 30.53 -12.38
C GLU A 188 2.96 29.46 -13.20
N LEU A 189 1.97 28.78 -12.61
CA LEU A 189 1.18 27.74 -13.28
C LEU A 189 0.29 28.31 -14.39
N MET A 190 -0.27 29.53 -14.24
CA MET A 190 -1.05 30.18 -15.30
C MET A 190 -0.21 30.56 -16.52
N ASN A 191 1.06 30.89 -16.31
CA ASN A 191 2.00 31.29 -17.36
C ASN A 191 2.88 30.11 -17.82
N PHE A 192 2.55 28.89 -17.41
CA PHE A 192 3.31 27.71 -17.78
C PHE A 192 3.12 27.40 -19.28
N PRO A 193 4.19 27.11 -20.04
CA PRO A 193 4.07 26.78 -21.45
C PRO A 193 3.24 25.51 -21.66
N THR A 194 2.73 25.33 -22.89
CA THR A 194 2.03 24.10 -23.26
C THR A 194 2.90 22.87 -23.01
N LEU A 195 2.35 21.92 -22.26
CA LEU A 195 3.04 20.68 -21.93
C LEU A 195 3.30 19.85 -23.20
N PRO A 196 4.44 19.15 -23.31
CA PRO A 196 4.73 18.27 -24.45
C PRO A 196 3.78 17.06 -24.53
N ALA A 197 3.20 16.65 -23.41
CA ALA A 197 2.27 15.54 -23.29
C ALA A 197 1.02 15.97 -22.50
N PRO A 198 -0.16 15.44 -22.84
CA PRO A 198 -1.42 15.81 -22.17
C PRO A 198 -1.46 15.38 -20.70
N THR A 199 -0.70 14.35 -20.31
CA THR A 199 -0.55 13.89 -18.94
C THR A 199 0.91 13.60 -18.67
N MET A 200 1.53 14.35 -17.75
CA MET A 200 2.87 14.07 -17.23
C MET A 200 2.80 13.76 -15.74
N THR A 201 3.60 12.81 -15.29
CA THR A 201 3.75 12.54 -13.87
C THR A 201 4.54 13.66 -13.19
N THR A 202 4.46 13.76 -11.86
CA THR A 202 5.19 14.78 -11.08
C THR A 202 6.71 14.75 -11.35
N LEU A 203 7.29 13.55 -11.51
CA LEU A 203 8.72 13.37 -11.78
C LEU A 203 9.08 13.79 -13.21
N GLU A 204 8.25 13.45 -14.20
CA GLU A 204 8.47 13.87 -15.59
C GLU A 204 8.45 15.39 -15.72
N LEU A 205 7.54 16.05 -15.01
CA LEU A 205 7.44 17.51 -14.98
C LEU A 205 8.67 18.15 -14.32
N LEU A 206 9.17 17.55 -13.23
CA LEU A 206 10.42 17.98 -12.59
C LEU A 206 11.62 17.83 -13.54
N VAL A 207 11.73 16.68 -14.22
CA VAL A 207 12.80 16.44 -15.22
C VAL A 207 12.68 17.38 -16.41
N PHE A 208 11.46 17.75 -16.81
CA PHE A 208 11.24 18.72 -17.88
C PHE A 208 11.74 20.13 -17.50
N LEU A 209 11.39 20.62 -16.31
CA LEU A 209 11.86 21.89 -15.78
C LEU A 209 13.39 21.94 -15.70
N GLU A 210 14.00 20.84 -15.27
CA GLU A 210 15.44 20.66 -15.20
C GLU A 210 16.10 20.79 -16.58
N ARG A 211 15.62 19.98 -17.54
CA ARG A 211 16.20 19.92 -18.90
C ARG A 211 16.08 21.23 -19.65
N LYS A 212 15.04 22.01 -19.37
CA LYS A 212 14.80 23.32 -20.01
C LYS A 212 15.41 24.49 -19.23
N ASN A 213 16.09 24.21 -18.11
CA ASN A 213 16.69 25.21 -17.22
C ASN A 213 15.68 26.29 -16.75
N LEU A 214 14.44 25.88 -16.46
CA LEU A 214 13.33 26.78 -16.11
C LEU A 214 13.20 27.02 -14.59
N ARG A 215 14.23 26.65 -13.82
CA ARG A 215 14.24 26.74 -12.35
C ARG A 215 14.07 28.18 -11.84
N GLU A 216 14.71 29.14 -12.50
CA GLU A 216 14.65 30.56 -12.12
C GLU A 216 13.32 31.21 -12.54
N VAL A 217 12.65 30.64 -13.55
CA VAL A 217 11.37 31.15 -14.08
C VAL A 217 10.19 30.67 -13.24
N TYR A 218 10.27 29.42 -12.73
CA TYR A 218 9.20 28.80 -11.92
C TYR A 218 9.75 28.29 -10.57
N PRO A 219 10.24 29.17 -9.68
CA PRO A 219 10.87 28.78 -8.43
C PRO A 219 9.90 28.08 -7.47
N ASN A 220 8.66 28.56 -7.32
CA ASN A 220 7.69 27.98 -6.40
C ASN A 220 7.25 26.59 -6.89
N MET A 221 7.00 26.45 -8.19
CA MET A 221 6.66 25.17 -8.81
C MET A 221 7.80 24.16 -8.67
N TRP A 222 9.05 24.59 -8.86
CA TRP A 222 10.23 23.74 -8.69
C TRP A 222 10.35 23.20 -7.27
N VAL A 223 10.20 24.06 -6.25
CA VAL A 223 10.22 23.64 -4.85
C VAL A 223 9.08 22.68 -4.54
N ALA A 224 7.85 23.00 -4.96
CA ALA A 224 6.69 22.17 -4.73
C ALA A 224 6.82 20.77 -5.37
N LEU A 225 7.33 20.68 -6.60
CA LEU A 225 7.57 19.41 -7.28
C LEU A 225 8.66 18.58 -6.61
N ARG A 226 9.74 19.21 -6.14
CA ARG A 226 10.78 18.50 -5.39
C ARG A 226 10.23 17.91 -4.09
N ILE A 227 9.48 18.70 -3.33
CA ILE A 227 8.82 18.20 -2.11
C ILE A 227 7.92 17.01 -2.48
N ALA A 228 7.07 17.16 -3.50
CA ALA A 228 6.15 16.11 -3.93
C ALA A 228 6.84 14.80 -4.31
N VAL A 229 7.94 14.84 -5.07
CA VAL A 229 8.69 13.64 -5.50
C VAL A 229 9.50 13.01 -4.36
N THR A 230 9.88 13.79 -3.35
CA THR A 230 10.63 13.27 -2.19
C THR A 230 9.74 12.72 -1.07
N MET A 231 8.43 12.95 -1.12
CA MET A 231 7.51 12.39 -0.14
C MET A 231 7.47 10.86 -0.21
N PRO A 232 7.69 10.15 0.91
CA PRO A 232 7.59 8.70 0.93
C PRO A 232 6.12 8.29 0.79
N VAL A 233 5.75 7.71 -0.35
CA VAL A 233 4.41 7.15 -0.57
C VAL A 233 4.19 5.87 0.26
N THR A 234 5.27 5.11 0.51
CA THR A 234 5.20 3.88 1.32
C THR A 234 6.34 3.76 2.32
N VAL A 235 6.04 3.06 3.41
CA VAL A 235 7.03 2.63 4.41
C VAL A 235 7.88 1.44 3.94
N ALA A 236 7.64 0.88 2.74
CA ALA A 236 8.29 -0.34 2.29
C ALA A 236 9.83 -0.23 2.23
N SER A 237 10.35 0.95 1.86
CA SER A 237 11.80 1.21 1.88
C SER A 237 12.37 1.20 3.31
N ALA A 238 11.66 1.80 4.26
CA ALA A 238 12.02 1.77 5.67
C ALA A 238 11.92 0.34 6.23
N GLU A 239 10.84 -0.39 5.98
CA GLU A 239 10.65 -1.78 6.41
C GLU A 239 11.73 -2.72 5.85
N ARG A 240 12.09 -2.56 4.58
CA ARG A 240 13.20 -3.29 3.96
C ARG A 240 14.52 -2.99 4.67
N SER A 241 14.75 -1.74 5.03
CA SER A 241 15.92 -1.34 5.81
C SER A 241 15.90 -1.95 7.23
N PHE A 242 14.74 -1.99 7.87
CA PHE A 242 14.53 -2.65 9.16
C PHE A 242 14.70 -4.17 9.12
N SER A 243 14.51 -4.83 7.97
CA SER A 243 14.80 -6.26 7.83
C SER A 243 16.27 -6.59 8.15
N LYS A 244 17.20 -5.65 7.91
CA LYS A 244 18.61 -5.77 8.28
C LYS A 244 18.81 -5.78 9.79
N LEU A 245 17.93 -5.15 10.57
CA LEU A 245 18.00 -5.22 12.02
C LEU A 245 17.84 -6.64 12.54
N LYS A 246 17.08 -7.51 11.87
CA LYS A 246 16.95 -8.92 12.28
C LYS A 246 18.27 -9.68 12.16
N LEU A 247 19.10 -9.34 11.18
CA LEU A 247 20.45 -9.90 11.02
C LEU A 247 21.44 -9.32 12.04
N ILE A 248 21.25 -8.06 12.41
CA ILE A 248 22.08 -7.33 13.36
C ILE A 248 21.73 -7.75 14.81
N LYS A 249 20.46 -7.89 15.15
CA LYS A 249 20.02 -8.18 16.51
C LYS A 249 19.67 -9.67 16.63
N THR A 250 20.72 -10.48 16.72
CA THR A 250 20.59 -11.92 16.97
C THR A 250 20.34 -12.20 18.44
N TYR A 251 19.84 -13.39 18.77
CA TYR A 251 19.64 -13.83 20.17
C TYR A 251 20.90 -13.65 21.03
N LEU A 252 22.07 -14.02 20.49
CA LEU A 252 23.39 -13.87 21.13
C LEU A 252 23.89 -12.41 21.20
N ARG A 253 23.23 -11.48 20.51
CA ARG A 253 23.62 -10.06 20.41
C ARG A 253 22.41 -9.15 20.71
N SER A 254 21.67 -9.51 21.74
CA SER A 254 20.43 -8.84 22.15
C SER A 254 20.69 -7.59 22.99
N THR A 255 21.83 -7.52 23.68
CA THR A 255 22.25 -6.39 24.52
C THR A 255 23.30 -5.53 23.80
N MET A 256 22.87 -4.38 23.26
CA MET A 256 23.76 -3.39 22.64
C MET A 256 23.26 -1.97 22.93
N VAL A 257 24.20 -1.02 23.04
CA VAL A 257 23.91 0.41 23.14
C VAL A 257 23.35 0.93 21.82
N GLN A 258 22.40 1.88 21.89
CA GLN A 258 21.70 2.42 20.72
C GLN A 258 22.63 2.97 19.65
N GLU A 259 23.70 3.70 20.02
CA GLU A 259 24.67 4.24 19.06
C GLU A 259 25.33 3.14 18.23
N ARG A 260 25.75 2.04 18.88
CA ARG A 260 26.37 0.90 18.20
C ARG A 260 25.38 0.21 17.28
N LEU A 261 24.12 0.08 17.70
CA LEU A 261 23.06 -0.50 16.87
C LEU A 261 22.81 0.34 15.63
N SER A 262 22.64 1.66 15.80
CA SER A 262 22.44 2.61 14.71
C SER A 262 23.61 2.62 13.73
N GLY A 263 24.86 2.64 14.22
CA GLY A 263 26.05 2.58 13.37
C GLY A 263 26.11 1.31 12.52
N LEU A 264 25.86 0.14 13.13
CA LEU A 264 25.82 -1.13 12.40
C LEU A 264 24.65 -1.22 11.42
N ALA A 265 23.51 -0.61 11.76
CA ALA A 265 22.36 -0.52 10.87
C ALA A 265 22.70 0.30 9.64
N ILE A 266 23.31 1.48 9.80
CA ILE A 266 23.70 2.37 8.69
C ILE A 266 24.64 1.63 7.72
N ILE A 267 25.66 0.94 8.24
CA ILE A 267 26.61 0.16 7.43
C ILE A 267 25.91 -0.97 6.68
N SER A 268 25.01 -1.70 7.35
CA SER A 268 24.31 -2.85 6.75
C SER A 268 23.24 -2.45 5.72
N ILE A 269 22.55 -1.32 5.97
CA ILE A 269 21.56 -0.76 5.03
C ILE A 269 22.28 -0.22 3.80
N ASN A 270 23.35 0.56 3.99
CA ASN A 270 24.15 1.14 2.91
C ASN A 270 25.36 0.27 2.58
N SER A 271 25.15 -1.04 2.43
CA SER A 271 26.25 -1.98 2.23
C SER A 271 27.04 -1.70 0.94
N ASP A 272 26.39 -1.14 -0.08
CA ASP A 272 27.03 -0.84 -1.36
C ASP A 272 28.03 0.31 -1.25
N VAL A 273 27.65 1.38 -0.54
CA VAL A 273 28.56 2.48 -0.18
C VAL A 273 29.64 1.98 0.77
N SER A 274 29.28 1.15 1.74
CA SER A 274 30.22 0.61 2.73
C SER A 274 31.31 -0.27 2.11
N ARG A 275 31.06 -0.90 0.95
CA ARG A 275 32.08 -1.69 0.23
C ARG A 275 33.07 -0.82 -0.54
N GLN A 276 32.73 0.43 -0.83
CA GLN A 276 33.59 1.38 -1.55
C GLN A 276 34.58 2.10 -0.61
N LEU A 277 34.36 1.97 0.69
CA LEU A 277 35.18 2.56 1.73
C LEU A 277 36.52 1.80 1.89
N SER A 278 37.63 2.53 1.89
CA SER A 278 38.99 1.99 2.07
C SER A 278 39.24 1.64 3.53
N TYR A 279 39.53 0.36 3.82
CA TYR A 279 39.87 -0.08 5.17
C TYR A 279 41.17 0.55 5.70
N GLU A 280 42.12 0.86 4.82
CA GLU A 280 43.40 1.46 5.19
C GLU A 280 43.19 2.86 5.77
N ASP A 281 42.34 3.67 5.12
CA ASP A 281 41.99 5.03 5.58
C ASP A 281 41.34 5.00 6.97
N PHE A 282 40.50 3.99 7.26
CA PHE A 282 39.91 3.82 8.59
C PHE A 282 40.93 3.43 9.66
N ILE A 283 41.90 2.60 9.31
CA ILE A 283 42.97 2.20 10.23
C ILE A 283 43.82 3.42 10.57
N ASP A 284 44.17 4.22 9.57
CA ASP A 284 44.96 5.44 9.75
C ASP A 284 44.22 6.51 10.55
N ASP A 285 42.94 6.78 10.27
CA ASP A 285 42.13 7.73 11.03
C ASP A 285 41.90 7.26 12.49
N PHE A 286 41.71 5.94 12.70
CA PHE A 286 41.60 5.38 14.04
C PHE A 286 42.92 5.49 14.82
N ALA A 287 44.05 5.20 14.17
CA ALA A 287 45.39 5.33 14.75
C ALA A 287 45.68 6.80 15.12
N ALA A 288 45.37 7.75 14.24
CA ALA A 288 45.53 9.18 14.49
C ALA A 288 44.69 9.67 15.68
N LYS A 289 43.44 9.19 15.81
CA LYS A 289 42.56 9.54 16.95
C LYS A 289 43.01 8.92 18.27
N LYS A 290 43.58 7.71 18.27
CA LYS A 290 44.12 7.06 19.48
C LYS A 290 45.50 7.56 19.89
N SER A 291 46.30 8.08 18.95
CA SER A 291 47.65 8.58 19.21
C SER A 291 47.70 9.75 20.21
N ARG A 292 46.58 10.45 20.44
CA ARG A 292 46.49 11.55 21.44
C ARG A 292 46.31 11.09 22.89
N ARG A 293 46.30 9.78 23.18
CA ARG A 293 46.20 9.24 24.55
C ARG A 293 47.52 8.83 25.20
N VAL A 294 48.66 9.07 24.54
CA VAL A 294 49.98 8.87 25.15
C VAL A 294 50.60 10.24 25.40
N GLN A 295 50.37 10.78 26.59
CA GLN A 295 51.31 11.73 27.18
C GLN A 295 52.24 10.93 28.08
N PHE A 296 53.52 10.88 27.70
CA PHE A 296 54.61 10.49 28.59
C PHE A 296 54.91 11.62 29.56
#